data_AF-A0A831YD15-F1
#
_entry.id   AF-A0A831YD15-F1
#
_cell.length_a   1.000
_cell.length_b   1.000
_cell.length_c   1.000
_cell.angle_alpha   90.00
_cell.angle_beta   90.00
_cell.angle_gamma   90.00
#
_symmetry.space_group_name_H-M   'P 1'
#
loop_
_entity.id
_entity.type
_entity.pdbx_description
1 polymer ?
#
loop_
_entity_poly.entity_id
_entity_poly.type
_entity_poly.pdbx_seq_one_letter_code
_entity_poly.pdbx_strand_id
1 'polypeptide(L)'
;MKLAAEGLNVSWEELRRTEGGLVAADLTISEGDVAVKYNVYLRKDAFVLLFASPDRSRVELAARLLKLAGVDAEVTKVGNRNVWQVEATTDKLAAGREELRDAIAKVVKKAVEERWVEAGRAERWLKKLESGVALKEGWPKYKVGLSGSGALVVKFRSPNPGSIEREAQRLRDMGLVEGVHFSVKMPEEGRYGYVSILREGIEHIAWLSVYGKDKQRLAAEFVEYILQRAKEKGDDVRKKAEEIVKEGKERASLELEDFEKKVEVNGKTYVVKVIGGEAVEEDRDGRRLLRIKITAEVGRVEGEHTIVDRVVHEYAITFSRRTDNAAVGRAVARASAPGGREADAERFSALVKALTGEEPWVYRMKDGRIMIACGGAHLDGFKRFAELADAIEKWLEETGQ
;
A
#
# COMPACT_ATOMS: atom_id res chain seq x y z
N MET A 1 34.05 -29.43 14.76
CA MET A 1 32.98 -29.16 15.74
C MET A 1 32.42 -27.77 15.45
N LYS A 2 31.17 -27.66 15.03
CA LYS A 2 30.44 -26.39 14.99
C LYS A 2 29.59 -26.33 16.25
N LEU A 3 29.87 -25.38 17.14
CA LEU A 3 29.01 -25.03 18.25
C LEU A 3 27.69 -24.53 17.66
N ALA A 4 26.61 -25.29 17.85
CA ALA A 4 25.27 -24.85 17.53
C ALA A 4 24.92 -23.70 18.47
N ALA A 5 24.49 -22.57 17.91
CA ALA A 5 23.94 -21.48 18.71
C ALA A 5 22.71 -22.01 19.46
N GLU A 6 22.72 -21.92 20.79
CA GLU A 6 21.61 -22.31 21.67
C GLU A 6 20.38 -21.46 21.32
N GLY A 7 19.44 -22.07 20.60
CA GLY A 7 18.20 -21.43 20.17
C GLY A 7 17.10 -21.54 21.22
N LEU A 8 16.20 -20.55 21.23
CA LEU A 8 14.95 -20.59 21.97
C LEU A 8 14.10 -21.80 21.51
N ASN A 9 13.63 -22.62 22.45
CA ASN A 9 12.82 -23.80 22.18
C ASN A 9 11.43 -23.67 22.84
N VAL A 10 10.38 -23.99 22.07
CA VAL A 10 8.99 -23.96 22.54
C VAL A 10 8.34 -25.32 22.31
N SER A 11 7.78 -25.89 23.38
CA SER A 11 7.02 -27.14 23.34
C SER A 11 5.72 -27.03 24.12
N TRP A 12 4.78 -27.95 23.90
CA TRP A 12 3.53 -28.01 24.65
C TRP A 12 3.18 -29.44 25.03
N GLU A 13 2.48 -29.60 26.15
CA GLU A 13 2.03 -30.89 26.68
C GLU A 13 0.72 -30.74 27.48
N GLU A 14 0.16 -31.88 27.92
CA GLU A 14 -0.97 -31.94 28.87
C GLU A 14 -2.21 -31.10 28.50
N LEU A 15 -2.80 -31.35 27.34
CA LEU A 15 -4.13 -30.80 27.01
C LEU A 15 -5.17 -31.38 27.99
N ARG A 16 -5.83 -30.51 28.75
CA ARG A 16 -6.75 -30.89 29.85
C ARG A 16 -7.98 -29.99 29.91
N ARG A 17 -9.02 -30.48 30.58
CA ARG A 17 -10.15 -29.66 31.04
C ARG A 17 -9.97 -29.39 32.53
N THR A 18 -10.05 -28.11 32.90
CA THR A 18 -10.10 -27.69 34.31
C THR A 18 -11.45 -28.05 34.93
N GLU A 19 -11.56 -28.04 36.26
CA GLU A 19 -12.81 -28.30 36.99
C GLU A 19 -13.97 -27.38 36.56
N GLY A 20 -13.66 -26.17 36.07
CA GLY A 20 -14.63 -25.22 35.52
C GLY A 20 -14.97 -25.43 34.04
N GLY A 21 -14.51 -26.52 33.42
CA GLY A 21 -14.75 -26.83 32.00
C GLY A 21 -13.90 -26.02 31.02
N LEU A 22 -12.98 -25.17 31.48
CA LEU A 22 -12.05 -24.47 30.59
C LEU A 22 -11.00 -25.45 30.06
N VAL A 23 -10.73 -25.38 28.76
CA VAL A 23 -9.65 -26.11 28.11
C VAL A 23 -8.33 -25.40 28.40
N ALA A 24 -7.33 -26.17 28.84
CA ALA A 24 -6.00 -25.68 29.14
C ALA A 24 -4.91 -26.63 28.61
N ALA A 25 -3.71 -26.11 28.42
CA ALA A 25 -2.52 -26.90 28.11
C ALA A 25 -1.29 -26.28 28.77
N ASP A 26 -0.24 -27.07 28.94
CA ASP A 26 1.05 -26.57 29.39
C ASP A 26 1.90 -26.21 28.17
N LEU A 27 2.51 -25.03 28.20
CA LEU A 27 3.47 -24.57 27.19
C LEU A 27 4.80 -24.30 27.88
N THR A 28 5.87 -24.92 27.41
CA THR A 28 7.22 -24.71 27.94
C THR A 28 8.03 -23.86 26.97
N ILE A 29 8.62 -22.77 27.46
CA ILE A 29 9.58 -21.95 26.72
C ILE A 29 10.93 -22.09 27.42
N SER A 30 11.97 -22.33 26.64
CA SER A 30 13.32 -22.53 27.15
C SER A 30 14.38 -21.85 26.28
N GLU A 31 15.49 -21.46 26.91
CA GLU A 31 16.70 -20.93 26.28
C GLU A 31 17.91 -21.45 27.09
N GLY A 32 18.82 -22.18 26.45
CA GLY A 32 19.90 -22.89 27.14
C GLY A 32 19.35 -23.86 28.20
N ASP A 33 19.90 -23.80 29.41
CA ASP A 33 19.50 -24.63 30.56
C ASP A 33 18.27 -24.09 31.33
N VAL A 34 17.65 -23.00 30.86
CA VAL A 34 16.55 -22.33 31.56
C VAL A 34 15.22 -22.64 30.88
N ALA A 35 14.25 -23.17 31.63
CA ALA A 35 12.91 -23.47 31.15
C ALA A 35 11.81 -22.99 32.09
N VAL A 36 10.73 -22.43 31.52
CA VAL A 36 9.53 -22.04 32.26
C VAL A 36 8.29 -22.64 31.59
N LYS A 37 7.43 -23.25 32.40
CA LYS A 37 6.14 -23.83 32.02
C LYS A 37 5.02 -22.83 32.31
N TYR A 38 4.26 -22.48 31.29
CA TYR A 38 3.12 -21.57 31.31
C TYR A 38 1.82 -22.35 31.10
N ASN A 39 0.71 -21.81 31.63
CA ASN A 39 -0.62 -22.32 31.32
C ASN A 39 -1.20 -21.57 30.12
N VAL A 40 -1.57 -22.31 29.08
CA VAL A 40 -2.41 -21.81 27.98
C VAL A 40 -3.86 -22.08 28.36
N TYR A 41 -4.70 -21.05 28.39
CA TYR A 41 -6.15 -21.19 28.60
C TYR A 41 -6.90 -20.81 27.33
N LEU A 42 -7.75 -21.72 26.82
CA LEU A 42 -8.68 -21.44 25.73
C LEU A 42 -10.02 -21.00 26.33
N ARG A 43 -10.25 -19.68 26.36
CA ARG A 43 -11.47 -19.06 26.88
C ARG A 43 -12.52 -18.90 25.78
N LYS A 44 -13.71 -18.41 26.13
CA LYS A 44 -14.85 -18.26 25.19
C LYS A 44 -14.49 -17.49 23.91
N ASP A 45 -13.75 -16.39 24.03
CA ASP A 45 -13.45 -15.48 22.89
C ASP A 45 -11.94 -15.24 22.67
N ALA A 46 -11.07 -15.86 23.47
CA ALA A 46 -9.63 -15.60 23.45
C ALA A 46 -8.82 -16.81 23.95
N PHE A 47 -7.52 -16.82 23.64
CA PHE A 47 -6.55 -17.65 24.34
C PHE A 47 -5.57 -16.77 25.12
N VAL A 48 -5.16 -17.25 26.29
CA VAL A 48 -4.31 -16.50 27.21
C VAL A 48 -3.20 -17.40 27.70
N LEU A 49 -1.98 -16.87 27.73
CA LEU A 49 -0.84 -17.49 28.39
C LEU A 49 -0.65 -16.85 29.76
N LEU A 50 -0.57 -17.66 30.82
CA LEU A 50 -0.44 -17.20 32.20
C LEU A 50 0.63 -17.98 32.96
N PHE A 51 1.48 -17.26 33.68
CA PHE A 51 2.35 -17.80 34.71
C PHE A 51 2.22 -16.96 35.98
N ALA A 52 2.03 -17.61 37.13
CA ALA A 52 1.88 -16.95 38.43
C ALA A 52 2.71 -17.66 39.50
N SER A 53 3.33 -16.89 40.40
CA SER A 53 4.16 -17.40 41.49
C SER A 53 4.23 -16.42 42.66
N PRO A 54 4.34 -16.89 43.92
CA PRO A 54 4.71 -16.02 45.03
C PRO A 54 6.13 -15.45 44.91
N ASP A 55 7.01 -16.12 44.15
CA ASP A 55 8.36 -15.65 43.87
C ASP A 55 8.38 -14.71 42.66
N ARG A 56 8.59 -13.42 42.93
CA ARG A 56 8.70 -12.38 41.91
C ARG A 56 9.80 -12.67 40.89
N SER A 57 10.93 -13.22 41.33
CA SER A 57 12.10 -13.49 40.49
C SER A 57 11.77 -14.51 39.41
N ARG A 58 10.97 -15.54 39.74
CA ARG A 58 10.49 -16.53 38.77
C ARG A 58 9.54 -15.93 37.74
N VAL A 59 8.72 -14.96 38.13
CA VAL A 59 7.80 -14.28 37.21
C VAL A 59 8.55 -13.31 36.29
N GLU A 60 9.58 -12.63 36.80
CA GLU A 60 10.47 -11.81 35.99
C GLU A 60 11.25 -12.64 34.96
N LEU A 61 11.70 -13.85 35.34
CA LEU A 61 12.30 -14.79 34.41
C LEU A 61 11.32 -15.23 33.32
N ALA A 62 10.08 -15.55 33.71
CA ALA A 62 9.03 -15.90 32.77
C ALA A 62 8.73 -14.75 31.78
N ALA A 63 8.65 -13.51 32.27
CA ALA A 63 8.49 -12.34 31.41
C ALA A 63 9.68 -12.14 30.44
N ARG A 64 10.91 -12.42 30.87
CA ARG A 64 12.10 -12.35 29.99
C ARG A 64 12.04 -13.39 28.87
N LEU A 65 11.69 -14.64 29.16
CA LEU A 65 11.54 -15.68 28.14
C LEU A 65 10.42 -15.36 27.15
N LEU A 66 9.32 -14.74 27.59
CA LEU A 66 8.28 -14.22 26.69
C LEU A 66 8.78 -13.08 25.80
N LYS A 67 9.63 -12.19 26.31
CA LYS A 67 10.25 -11.14 25.48
C LYS A 67 11.18 -11.72 24.42
N LEU A 68 11.95 -12.76 24.75
CA LEU A 68 12.74 -13.52 23.77
C LEU A 68 11.83 -14.22 22.74
N ALA A 69 10.69 -14.72 23.23
CA ALA A 69 9.41 -15.02 22.55
C ALA A 69 8.92 -14.04 21.48
N GLY A 70 9.40 -12.79 21.47
CA GLY A 70 8.78 -11.70 20.71
C GLY A 70 7.47 -11.19 21.32
N VAL A 71 7.16 -11.56 22.56
CA VAL A 71 5.92 -11.20 23.27
C VAL A 71 6.21 -10.16 24.34
N ASP A 72 5.62 -8.97 24.20
CA ASP A 72 5.75 -7.94 25.23
C ASP A 72 4.85 -8.23 26.44
N ALA A 73 5.47 -8.77 27.49
CA ALA A 73 4.81 -9.20 28.70
C ALA A 73 5.39 -8.48 29.93
N GLU A 74 4.50 -8.00 30.80
CA GLU A 74 4.83 -7.25 32.00
C GLU A 74 4.48 -8.05 33.25
N VAL A 75 5.31 -7.89 34.29
CA VAL A 75 5.08 -8.49 35.60
C VAL A 75 4.08 -7.63 36.36
N THR A 76 3.01 -8.26 36.84
CA THR A 76 1.94 -7.60 37.59
C THR A 76 1.73 -8.30 38.94
N LYS A 77 1.33 -7.54 39.97
CA LYS A 77 0.98 -8.10 41.29
C LYS A 77 -0.52 -8.39 41.33
N VAL A 78 -0.88 -9.59 41.80
CA VAL A 78 -2.29 -10.03 41.86
C VAL A 78 -2.98 -9.51 43.11
N GLY A 79 -3.56 -8.30 43.01
CA GLY A 79 -4.29 -7.66 44.11
C GLY A 79 -3.47 -7.56 45.40
N ASN A 80 -4.10 -7.84 46.55
CA ASN A 80 -3.44 -7.89 47.87
C ASN A 80 -2.82 -9.25 48.20
N ARG A 81 -2.88 -10.23 47.29
CA ARG A 81 -2.26 -11.52 47.50
C ARG A 81 -0.77 -11.36 47.16
N ASN A 82 0.12 -11.93 47.98
CA ASN A 82 1.57 -11.88 47.75
C ASN A 82 1.97 -12.81 46.59
N VAL A 83 1.35 -12.62 45.43
CA VAL A 83 1.50 -13.41 44.21
C VAL A 83 1.74 -12.45 43.04
N TRP A 84 2.72 -12.78 42.22
CA TRP A 84 3.07 -12.08 41.00
C TRP A 84 2.64 -12.92 39.81
N GLN A 85 2.31 -12.26 38.70
CA GLN A 85 1.95 -12.95 37.45
C GLN A 85 2.49 -12.23 36.22
N VAL A 86 2.63 -12.99 35.15
CA VAL A 86 2.81 -12.49 33.79
C VAL A 86 1.72 -13.09 32.91
N GLU A 87 1.01 -12.22 32.18
CA GLU A 87 -0.11 -12.59 31.32
C GLU A 87 0.12 -12.06 29.90
N ALA A 88 -0.07 -12.92 28.90
CA ALA A 88 -0.05 -12.55 27.50
C ALA A 88 -1.37 -12.95 26.83
N THR A 89 -2.02 -11.96 26.21
CA THR A 89 -3.31 -12.14 25.53
C THR A 89 -3.11 -12.61 24.09
N THR A 90 -4.19 -13.11 23.47
CA THR A 90 -4.26 -13.51 22.05
C THR A 90 -3.47 -12.59 21.11
N ASP A 91 -3.64 -11.27 21.23
CA ASP A 91 -2.96 -10.28 20.37
C ASP A 91 -1.46 -10.21 20.61
N LYS A 92 -1.03 -10.27 21.88
CA LYS A 92 0.39 -10.27 22.25
C LYS A 92 1.08 -11.56 21.81
N LEU A 93 0.42 -12.70 21.97
CA LEU A 93 0.93 -14.01 21.58
C LEU A 93 1.00 -14.16 20.06
N ALA A 94 0.03 -13.62 19.32
CA ALA A 94 0.04 -13.59 17.86
C ALA A 94 1.13 -12.67 17.28
N ALA A 95 1.78 -11.83 18.09
CA ALA A 95 2.96 -11.05 17.71
C ALA A 95 4.29 -11.76 18.01
N GLY A 96 4.24 -12.92 18.68
CA GLY A 96 5.43 -13.70 19.03
C GLY A 96 6.05 -14.42 17.83
N ARG A 97 7.24 -14.99 18.06
CA ARG A 97 7.99 -15.79 17.07
C ARG A 97 7.17 -16.99 16.59
N GLU A 98 7.51 -17.48 15.39
CA GLU A 98 6.80 -18.59 14.73
C GLU A 98 6.74 -19.85 15.60
N GLU A 99 7.82 -20.20 16.29
CA GLU A 99 7.88 -21.39 17.15
C GLU A 99 6.84 -21.33 18.28
N LEU A 100 6.63 -20.14 18.84
CA LEU A 100 5.61 -19.89 19.86
C LEU A 100 4.19 -19.96 19.26
N ARG A 101 3.98 -19.31 18.11
CA ARG A 101 2.68 -19.31 17.44
C ARG A 101 2.27 -20.72 17.01
N ASP A 102 3.20 -21.49 16.47
CA ASP A 102 3.00 -22.87 16.04
C ASP A 102 2.68 -23.80 17.19
N ALA A 103 3.38 -23.67 18.32
CA ALA A 103 3.08 -24.45 19.50
C ALA A 103 1.65 -24.17 20.01
N ILE A 104 1.25 -22.90 20.07
CA ILE A 104 -0.12 -22.53 20.47
C ILE A 104 -1.15 -22.98 19.42
N ALA A 105 -0.83 -22.89 18.12
CA ALA A 105 -1.70 -23.35 17.05
C ALA A 105 -1.92 -24.86 17.12
N LYS A 106 -0.89 -25.64 17.46
CA LYS A 106 -1.01 -27.10 17.69
C LYS A 106 -1.93 -27.40 18.88
N VAL A 107 -1.85 -26.65 19.98
CA VAL A 107 -2.79 -26.76 21.11
C VAL A 107 -4.23 -26.51 20.66
N VAL A 108 -4.47 -25.45 19.88
CA VAL A 108 -5.82 -25.11 19.38
C VAL A 108 -6.32 -26.19 18.40
N LYS A 109 -5.49 -26.67 17.47
CA LYS A 109 -5.84 -27.75 16.53
C LYS A 109 -6.22 -29.02 17.30
N LYS A 110 -5.43 -29.42 18.29
CA LYS A 110 -5.73 -30.58 19.15
C LYS A 110 -7.05 -30.41 19.90
N ALA A 111 -7.33 -29.21 20.45
CA ALA A 111 -8.58 -28.96 21.15
C ALA A 111 -9.83 -29.03 20.24
N VAL A 112 -9.69 -28.73 18.94
CA VAL A 112 -10.74 -28.91 17.94
C VAL A 112 -10.93 -30.39 17.60
N GLU A 113 -9.86 -31.15 17.42
CA GLU A 113 -9.92 -32.60 17.18
C GLU A 113 -10.69 -33.33 18.28
N GLU A 114 -10.44 -32.96 19.55
CA GLU A 114 -11.13 -33.51 20.72
C GLU A 114 -12.59 -33.00 20.85
N ARG A 115 -13.04 -32.10 19.96
CA ARG A 115 -14.35 -31.42 19.99
C ARG A 115 -14.57 -30.60 21.25
N TRP A 116 -13.50 -30.09 21.86
CA TRP A 116 -13.57 -29.25 23.06
C TRP A 116 -13.68 -27.76 22.71
N VAL A 117 -13.32 -27.38 21.49
CA VAL A 117 -13.47 -26.03 20.93
C VAL A 117 -14.24 -26.11 19.61
N GLU A 118 -15.14 -25.16 19.40
CA GLU A 118 -15.93 -25.01 18.17
C GLU A 118 -15.05 -24.61 16.98
N ALA A 119 -15.20 -25.28 15.83
CA ALA A 119 -14.35 -25.09 14.66
C ALA A 119 -14.32 -23.65 14.15
N GLY A 120 -15.47 -22.99 14.00
CA GLY A 120 -15.52 -21.59 13.53
C GLY A 120 -14.87 -20.58 14.49
N ARG A 121 -14.80 -20.90 15.78
CA ARG A 121 -14.07 -20.11 16.77
C ARG A 121 -12.57 -20.32 16.65
N ALA A 122 -12.15 -21.59 16.58
CA ALA A 122 -10.76 -21.96 16.44
C ALA A 122 -10.17 -21.44 15.13
N GLU A 123 -10.93 -21.45 14.03
CA GLU A 123 -10.50 -20.93 12.74
C GLU A 123 -10.05 -19.46 12.84
N ARG A 124 -10.77 -18.62 13.59
CA ARG A 124 -10.38 -17.22 13.81
C ARG A 124 -9.08 -17.08 14.60
N TRP A 125 -8.86 -17.94 15.60
CA TRP A 125 -7.61 -17.95 16.39
C TRP A 125 -6.44 -18.51 15.61
N LEU A 126 -6.63 -19.63 14.90
CA LEU A 126 -5.65 -20.24 14.03
C LEU A 126 -5.26 -19.29 12.91
N LYS A 127 -6.22 -18.64 12.26
CA LYS A 127 -5.92 -17.60 11.29
C LYS A 127 -5.05 -16.50 11.89
N LYS A 128 -5.30 -16.07 13.12
CA LYS A 128 -4.53 -15.03 13.82
C LYS A 128 -3.11 -15.50 14.21
N LEU A 129 -2.95 -16.78 14.52
CA LEU A 129 -1.67 -17.43 14.84
C LEU A 129 -0.86 -17.76 13.57
N GLU A 130 -1.51 -18.22 12.50
CA GLU A 130 -0.92 -18.49 11.19
C GLU A 130 -0.55 -17.18 10.48
N SER A 131 -1.45 -16.19 10.52
CA SER A 131 -1.20 -14.88 9.87
C SER A 131 -0.19 -14.02 10.60
N GLY A 132 -0.02 -14.21 11.92
CA GLY A 132 0.77 -13.34 12.78
C GLY A 132 0.17 -11.94 12.84
N VAL A 133 -0.22 -11.46 14.01
CA VAL A 133 -0.58 -10.03 14.15
C VAL A 133 0.68 -9.15 14.05
N ALA A 134 1.86 -9.76 14.07
CA ALA A 134 3.09 -9.27 13.44
C ALA A 134 3.34 -10.09 12.15
N LEU A 135 2.99 -9.56 10.98
CA LEU A 135 3.93 -8.88 10.07
C LEU A 135 4.97 -9.86 9.49
N LYS A 136 5.06 -9.98 8.15
CA LYS A 136 6.36 -10.25 7.51
C LYS A 136 7.38 -9.36 8.23
N GLU A 137 8.49 -9.92 8.70
CA GLU A 137 9.42 -9.29 9.64
C GLU A 137 9.53 -7.75 9.47
N GLY A 138 9.29 -7.03 10.56
CA GLY A 138 9.70 -5.62 10.70
C GLY A 138 8.72 -4.52 10.30
N TRP A 139 7.61 -4.76 9.59
CA TRP A 139 6.65 -3.68 9.21
C TRP A 139 5.85 -3.14 10.40
N PRO A 140 5.29 -1.91 10.41
CA PRO A 140 4.36 -1.51 11.47
C PRO A 140 2.90 -1.81 11.13
N LYS A 141 2.02 -1.75 12.13
CA LYS A 141 0.58 -1.96 11.92
C LYS A 141 -0.07 -0.75 11.24
N TYR A 142 -0.40 -0.89 9.96
CA TYR A 142 -1.18 0.10 9.23
C TYR A 142 -2.69 -0.02 9.50
N LYS A 143 -3.35 1.13 9.67
CA LYS A 143 -4.80 1.26 9.52
C LYS A 143 -5.09 1.34 8.02
N VAL A 144 -5.84 0.36 7.53
CA VAL A 144 -6.40 0.33 6.18
C VAL A 144 -7.92 0.44 6.30
N GLY A 145 -8.56 1.20 5.42
CA GLY A 145 -10.02 1.40 5.42
C GLY A 145 -10.43 2.45 4.40
N LEU A 146 -11.73 2.73 4.30
CA LEU A 146 -12.25 3.80 3.45
C LEU A 146 -12.49 5.07 4.28
N SER A 147 -12.26 6.24 3.67
CA SER A 147 -12.73 7.52 4.19
C SER A 147 -14.25 7.62 4.08
N GLY A 148 -14.85 8.65 4.71
CA GLY A 148 -16.28 8.95 4.52
C GLY A 148 -16.66 9.28 3.06
N SER A 149 -15.68 9.60 2.22
CA SER A 149 -15.85 9.82 0.77
C SER A 149 -15.56 8.57 -0.09
N GLY A 150 -15.27 7.42 0.53
CA GLY A 150 -14.98 6.16 -0.18
C GLY A 150 -13.55 6.03 -0.70
N ALA A 151 -12.63 6.95 -0.38
CA ALA A 151 -11.23 6.85 -0.76
C ALA A 151 -10.48 5.87 0.15
N LEU A 152 -9.51 5.11 -0.38
CA LEU A 152 -8.67 4.23 0.42
C LEU A 152 -7.75 5.06 1.33
N VAL A 153 -7.73 4.73 2.61
CA VAL A 153 -6.90 5.35 3.64
C VAL A 153 -5.94 4.31 4.19
N VAL A 154 -4.64 4.53 3.98
CA VAL A 154 -3.55 3.72 4.55
C VAL A 154 -2.73 4.61 5.48
N LYS A 155 -2.79 4.34 6.79
CA LYS A 155 -2.24 5.24 7.80
C LYS A 155 -1.58 4.51 8.97
N PHE A 156 -0.35 4.87 9.27
CA PHE A 156 0.34 4.51 10.50
C PHE A 156 0.17 5.62 11.54
N ARG A 157 -0.02 5.27 12.82
CA ARG A 157 -0.20 6.23 13.93
C ARG A 157 0.63 5.81 15.14
N SER A 158 1.30 6.77 15.76
CA SER A 158 2.08 6.56 16.97
C SER A 158 2.13 7.84 17.82
N PRO A 159 2.11 7.73 19.16
CA PRO A 159 2.39 8.87 20.02
C PRO A 159 3.90 9.15 20.14
N ASN A 160 4.74 8.20 19.71
CA ASN A 160 6.21 8.32 19.77
C ASN A 160 6.73 8.96 18.47
N PRO A 161 7.37 10.15 18.52
CA PRO A 161 7.92 10.82 17.34
C PRO A 161 8.96 9.97 16.61
N GLY A 162 9.83 9.25 17.34
CA GLY A 162 10.84 8.39 16.72
C GLY A 162 10.26 7.19 15.95
N SER A 163 9.04 6.76 16.26
CA SER A 163 8.34 5.76 15.44
C SER A 163 7.82 6.36 14.14
N ILE A 164 7.37 7.61 14.17
CA ILE A 164 6.89 8.32 12.98
C ILE A 164 8.05 8.60 12.03
N GLU A 165 9.18 9.08 12.54
CA GLU A 165 10.41 9.31 11.77
C GLU A 165 10.92 8.03 11.13
N ARG A 166 10.99 6.94 11.90
CA ARG A 166 11.44 5.64 11.39
C ARG A 166 10.55 5.14 10.25
N GLU A 167 9.24 5.30 10.36
CA GLU A 167 8.35 4.84 9.31
C GLU A 167 8.40 5.72 8.06
N ALA A 168 8.48 7.04 8.23
CA ALA A 168 8.73 7.95 7.11
C ALA A 168 10.04 7.59 6.39
N GLN A 169 11.10 7.28 7.15
CA GLN A 169 12.37 6.87 6.57
C GLN A 169 12.26 5.54 5.82
N ARG A 170 11.56 4.56 6.38
CA ARG A 170 11.34 3.28 5.70
C ARG A 170 10.66 3.44 4.35
N LEU A 171 9.64 4.31 4.27
CA LEU A 171 8.97 4.60 3.01
C LEU A 171 9.94 5.26 2.01
N ARG A 172 10.78 6.20 2.45
CA ARG A 172 11.86 6.76 1.62
C ARG A 172 12.83 5.72 1.11
N ASP A 173 13.26 4.80 1.97
CA ASP A 173 14.18 3.72 1.61
C ASP A 173 13.54 2.80 0.56
N MET A 174 12.21 2.60 0.61
CA MET A 174 11.43 1.89 -0.41
C MET A 174 11.25 2.67 -1.74
N GLY A 175 11.63 3.94 -1.80
CA GLY A 175 11.52 4.78 -3.00
C GLY A 175 10.31 5.71 -3.00
N LEU A 176 9.64 5.89 -1.86
CA LEU A 176 8.55 6.85 -1.76
C LEU A 176 9.07 8.25 -1.41
N VAL A 177 8.42 9.28 -1.92
CA VAL A 177 8.79 10.68 -1.67
C VAL A 177 7.76 11.31 -0.74
N GLU A 178 8.24 11.94 0.33
CA GLU A 178 7.38 12.68 1.27
C GLU A 178 6.77 13.91 0.56
N GLY A 179 5.49 14.19 0.80
CA GLY A 179 4.73 15.23 0.12
C GLY A 179 4.07 14.78 -1.20
N VAL A 180 4.66 13.79 -1.88
CA VAL A 180 4.13 13.24 -3.15
C VAL A 180 3.41 11.91 -2.92
N HIS A 181 4.09 10.95 -2.28
CA HIS A 181 3.59 9.59 -2.10
C HIS A 181 3.02 9.36 -0.70
N PHE A 182 3.52 10.09 0.30
CA PHE A 182 3.02 10.02 1.67
C PHE A 182 3.18 11.35 2.38
N SER A 183 2.43 11.56 3.47
CA SER A 183 2.53 12.73 4.33
C SER A 183 2.84 12.33 5.77
N VAL A 184 3.61 13.17 6.46
CA VAL A 184 4.01 12.96 7.86
C VAL A 184 3.41 14.08 8.71
N LYS A 185 2.91 13.71 9.90
CA LYS A 185 2.57 14.65 10.95
C LYS A 185 3.18 14.18 12.26
N MET A 186 4.00 15.02 12.89
CA MET A 186 4.59 14.71 14.19
C MET A 186 3.53 14.70 15.31
N PRO A 187 3.71 13.88 16.35
CA PRO A 187 2.87 13.97 17.54
C PRO A 187 3.05 15.32 18.24
N GLU A 188 1.94 15.86 18.72
CA GLU A 188 1.89 17.07 19.57
C GLU A 188 1.33 16.65 20.94
N GLU A 189 1.44 17.50 21.96
CA GLU A 189 0.95 17.17 23.31
C GLU A 189 -0.52 16.72 23.29
N GLY A 190 -0.77 15.49 23.77
CA GLY A 190 -2.10 14.86 23.74
C GLY A 190 -2.61 14.40 22.36
N ARG A 191 -1.79 14.45 21.30
CA ARG A 191 -2.17 14.08 19.92
C ARG A 191 -1.18 13.10 19.29
N TYR A 192 -1.73 12.06 18.67
CA TYR A 192 -0.94 11.10 17.91
C TYR A 192 -0.38 11.72 16.63
N GLY A 193 0.89 11.44 16.37
CA GLY A 193 1.50 11.62 15.06
C GLY A 193 1.05 10.54 14.10
N TYR A 194 1.31 10.74 12.81
CA TYR A 194 0.99 9.78 11.79
C TYR A 194 1.83 9.89 10.52
N VAL A 195 1.89 8.77 9.81
CA VAL A 195 2.33 8.69 8.41
C VAL A 195 1.13 8.23 7.59
N SER A 196 0.73 9.00 6.58
CA SER A 196 -0.40 8.68 5.70
C SER A 196 0.11 8.44 4.29
N ILE A 197 -0.06 7.22 3.78
CA ILE A 197 0.28 6.90 2.39
C ILE A 197 -0.88 7.36 1.52
N LEU A 198 -0.55 8.16 0.50
CA LEU A 198 -1.51 8.69 -0.47
C LEU A 198 -1.81 7.63 -1.52
N ARG A 199 -2.86 7.84 -2.32
CA ARG A 199 -3.23 6.88 -3.38
C ARG A 199 -2.06 6.66 -4.34
N GLU A 200 -1.44 7.76 -4.75
CA GLU A 200 -0.30 7.83 -5.65
C GLU A 200 0.90 7.04 -5.08
N GLY A 201 1.07 7.05 -3.75
CA GLY A 201 2.09 6.25 -3.09
C GLY A 201 1.81 4.74 -3.18
N ILE A 202 0.56 4.32 -3.07
CA ILE A 202 0.19 2.90 -3.22
C ILE A 202 0.39 2.45 -4.67
N GLU A 203 0.01 3.28 -5.64
CA GLU A 203 0.23 3.02 -7.06
C GLU A 203 1.72 2.91 -7.39
N HIS A 204 2.55 3.83 -6.87
CA HIS A 204 4.00 3.79 -7.08
C HIS A 204 4.65 2.55 -6.42
N ILE A 205 4.25 2.15 -5.21
CA ILE A 205 4.75 0.89 -4.61
C ILE A 205 4.29 -0.31 -5.44
N ALA A 206 3.05 -0.31 -5.94
CA ALA A 206 2.56 -1.39 -6.79
C ALA A 206 3.34 -1.47 -8.09
N TRP A 207 3.71 -0.35 -8.70
CA TRP A 207 4.61 -0.30 -9.84
C TRP A 207 6.01 -0.86 -9.49
N LEU A 208 6.60 -0.37 -8.39
CA LEU A 208 7.90 -0.84 -7.90
C LEU A 208 7.90 -2.35 -7.64
N SER A 209 6.77 -2.94 -7.25
CA SER A 209 6.65 -4.38 -7.03
C SER A 209 6.84 -5.23 -8.30
N VAL A 210 6.66 -4.64 -9.49
CA VAL A 210 6.82 -5.31 -10.79
C VAL A 210 8.09 -4.86 -11.50
N TYR A 211 8.37 -3.56 -11.50
CA TYR A 211 9.43 -2.97 -12.32
C TYR A 211 10.57 -2.32 -11.51
N GLY A 212 10.44 -2.27 -10.18
CA GLY A 212 11.53 -1.82 -9.33
C GLY A 212 12.74 -2.75 -9.49
N LYS A 213 13.95 -2.21 -9.42
CA LYS A 213 15.19 -3.03 -9.45
C LYS A 213 15.49 -3.55 -8.04
N ASP A 214 16.19 -2.74 -7.25
CA ASP A 214 16.68 -3.15 -5.92
C ASP A 214 15.56 -3.22 -4.86
N LYS A 215 14.45 -2.54 -5.13
CA LYS A 215 13.34 -2.35 -4.17
C LYS A 215 12.13 -3.24 -4.46
N GLN A 216 12.19 -4.05 -5.52
CA GLN A 216 11.06 -4.82 -6.03
C GLN A 216 10.43 -5.73 -4.99
N ARG A 217 11.27 -6.55 -4.36
CA ARG A 217 10.84 -7.53 -3.36
C ARG A 217 10.21 -6.82 -2.16
N LEU A 218 10.83 -5.76 -1.67
CA LEU A 218 10.33 -4.98 -0.53
C LEU A 218 8.97 -4.34 -0.85
N ALA A 219 8.82 -3.79 -2.05
CA ALA A 219 7.57 -3.19 -2.52
C ALA A 219 6.46 -4.25 -2.70
N ALA A 220 6.78 -5.41 -3.28
CA ALA A 220 5.85 -6.52 -3.43
C ALA A 220 5.36 -7.05 -2.08
N GLU A 221 6.26 -7.20 -1.12
CA GLU A 221 5.93 -7.60 0.25
C GLU A 221 5.02 -6.57 0.94
N PHE A 222 5.25 -5.28 0.73
CA PHE A 222 4.40 -4.22 1.27
C PHE A 222 3.00 -4.19 0.63
N VAL A 223 2.91 -4.37 -0.69
CA VAL A 223 1.61 -4.46 -1.40
C VAL A 223 0.78 -5.62 -0.87
N GLU A 224 1.38 -6.79 -0.76
CA GLU A 224 0.72 -7.97 -0.21
C GLU A 224 0.22 -7.72 1.21
N TYR A 225 1.07 -7.09 2.04
CA TYR A 225 0.69 -6.68 3.38
C TYR A 225 -0.53 -5.74 3.39
N ILE A 226 -0.55 -4.67 2.58
CA ILE A 226 -1.69 -3.74 2.53
C ILE A 226 -2.97 -4.43 2.03
N LEU A 227 -2.89 -5.28 1.00
CA LEU A 227 -4.03 -6.03 0.49
C LEU A 227 -4.59 -7.00 1.54
N GLN A 228 -3.72 -7.65 2.30
CA GLN A 228 -4.14 -8.50 3.42
C GLN A 228 -4.86 -7.69 4.49
N ARG A 229 -4.33 -6.52 4.86
CA ARG A 229 -4.97 -5.60 5.81
C ARG A 229 -6.32 -5.06 5.30
N ALA A 230 -6.45 -4.84 4.00
CA ALA A 230 -7.71 -4.46 3.37
C ALA A 230 -8.74 -5.60 3.44
N LYS A 231 -8.32 -6.85 3.16
CA LYS A 231 -9.16 -8.06 3.29
C LYS A 231 -9.67 -8.26 4.71
N GLU A 232 -8.86 -7.98 5.73
CA GLU A 232 -9.29 -8.03 7.14
C GLU A 232 -10.34 -6.97 7.50
N LYS A 233 -10.47 -5.91 6.70
CA LYS A 233 -11.38 -4.79 6.97
C LYS A 233 -12.73 -4.92 6.29
N GLY A 234 -12.81 -5.69 5.21
CA GLY A 234 -14.04 -5.98 4.49
C GLY A 234 -13.81 -6.03 2.99
N ASP A 235 -14.74 -6.64 2.27
CA ASP A 235 -14.59 -6.86 0.83
C ASP A 235 -14.54 -5.55 0.02
N ASP A 236 -15.28 -4.51 0.43
CA ASP A 236 -15.26 -3.21 -0.26
C ASP A 236 -13.88 -2.53 -0.14
N VAL A 237 -13.25 -2.61 1.04
CA VAL A 237 -11.90 -2.10 1.26
C VAL A 237 -10.89 -2.89 0.44
N ARG A 238 -11.03 -4.22 0.38
CA ARG A 238 -10.19 -5.10 -0.43
C ARG A 238 -10.27 -4.74 -1.90
N LYS A 239 -11.49 -4.66 -2.46
CA LYS A 239 -11.71 -4.33 -3.88
C LYS A 239 -11.08 -2.99 -4.24
N LYS A 240 -11.24 -1.96 -3.40
CA LYS A 240 -10.65 -0.64 -3.66
C LYS A 240 -9.12 -0.69 -3.62
N ALA A 241 -8.54 -1.44 -2.69
CA ALA A 241 -7.08 -1.62 -2.63
C ALA A 241 -6.55 -2.43 -3.83
N GLU A 242 -7.25 -3.48 -4.24
CA GLU A 242 -6.91 -4.28 -5.43
C GLU A 242 -6.95 -3.44 -6.72
N GLU A 243 -7.96 -2.58 -6.86
CA GLU A 243 -8.09 -1.63 -7.98
C GLU A 243 -6.87 -0.70 -8.07
N ILE A 244 -6.54 0.00 -6.98
CA ILE A 244 -5.40 0.93 -6.92
C ILE A 244 -4.07 0.19 -7.18
N VAL A 245 -3.90 -1.00 -6.60
CA VAL A 245 -2.70 -1.81 -6.85
C VAL A 245 -2.62 -2.26 -8.30
N LYS A 246 -3.74 -2.64 -8.91
CA LYS A 246 -3.78 -3.03 -10.33
C LYS A 246 -3.39 -1.86 -11.23
N GLU A 247 -3.97 -0.68 -11.00
CA GLU A 247 -3.63 0.55 -11.72
C GLU A 247 -2.14 0.87 -11.60
N GLY A 248 -1.57 0.77 -10.40
CA GLY A 248 -0.13 0.97 -10.20
C GLY A 248 0.74 -0.06 -10.92
N LYS A 249 0.34 -1.33 -10.98
CA LYS A 249 1.07 -2.37 -11.74
C LYS A 249 0.99 -2.19 -13.26
N GLU A 250 -0.07 -1.56 -13.75
CA GLU A 250 -0.26 -1.21 -15.17
C GLU A 250 0.42 0.12 -15.55
N ARG A 251 1.06 0.80 -14.60
CA ARG A 251 1.90 1.97 -14.88
C ARG A 251 3.14 1.56 -15.68
N ALA A 252 3.53 2.37 -16.66
CA ALA A 252 4.62 2.10 -17.63
C ALA A 252 4.56 0.70 -18.28
N SER A 253 3.38 0.06 -18.35
CA SER A 253 3.23 -1.27 -18.94
C SER A 253 2.92 -1.22 -20.44
N LEU A 254 2.61 -0.02 -20.97
CA LEU A 254 2.28 0.19 -22.36
C LEU A 254 3.45 0.86 -23.08
N GLU A 255 3.59 0.55 -24.36
CA GLU A 255 4.44 1.29 -25.28
C GLU A 255 3.54 2.21 -26.11
N LEU A 256 4.04 3.40 -26.44
CA LEU A 256 3.40 4.33 -27.38
C LEU A 256 3.47 3.77 -28.80
N GLU A 257 4.57 3.09 -29.14
CA GLU A 257 4.71 2.42 -30.43
C GLU A 257 3.60 1.38 -30.58
N ASP A 258 2.93 1.37 -31.74
CA ASP A 258 1.77 0.53 -32.06
C ASP A 258 0.49 0.74 -31.23
N PHE A 259 0.41 1.79 -30.39
CA PHE A 259 -0.85 2.12 -29.72
C PHE A 259 -1.91 2.58 -30.74
N GLU A 260 -3.01 1.83 -30.84
CA GLU A 260 -4.18 2.19 -31.65
C GLU A 260 -5.48 2.09 -30.83
N LYS A 261 -6.31 3.13 -30.88
CA LYS A 261 -7.58 3.14 -30.16
C LYS A 261 -8.65 3.99 -30.85
N LYS A 262 -9.89 3.50 -30.81
CA LYS A 262 -11.08 4.25 -31.18
C LYS A 262 -11.66 4.97 -29.96
N VAL A 263 -11.97 6.25 -30.11
CA VAL A 263 -12.59 7.06 -29.05
C VAL A 263 -13.66 7.97 -29.62
N GLU A 264 -14.69 8.24 -28.83
CA GLU A 264 -15.70 9.25 -29.15
C GLU A 264 -15.36 10.56 -28.44
N VAL A 265 -15.37 11.68 -29.16
CA VAL A 265 -15.19 13.04 -28.63
C VAL A 265 -16.25 13.93 -29.27
N ASN A 266 -17.00 14.68 -28.46
CA ASN A 266 -18.08 15.56 -28.93
C ASN A 266 -19.08 14.87 -29.90
N GLY A 267 -19.42 13.60 -29.65
CA GLY A 267 -20.34 12.83 -30.49
C GLY A 267 -19.78 12.38 -31.84
N LYS A 268 -18.46 12.49 -32.04
CA LYS A 268 -17.74 12.02 -33.23
C LYS A 268 -16.71 10.97 -32.84
N THR A 269 -16.63 9.90 -33.62
CA THR A 269 -15.65 8.84 -33.40
C THR A 269 -14.34 9.16 -34.13
N TYR A 270 -13.22 8.96 -33.45
CA TYR A 270 -11.88 9.11 -33.98
C TYR A 270 -11.09 7.81 -33.81
N VAL A 271 -10.24 7.51 -34.77
CA VAL A 271 -9.19 6.49 -34.67
C VAL A 271 -7.87 7.22 -34.41
N VAL A 272 -7.20 6.83 -33.34
CA VAL A 272 -5.89 7.37 -32.95
C VAL A 272 -4.88 6.24 -33.10
N LYS A 273 -3.84 6.46 -33.91
CA LYS A 273 -2.68 5.57 -34.02
C LYS A 273 -1.41 6.35 -33.69
N VAL A 274 -0.73 5.95 -32.61
CA VAL A 274 0.50 6.60 -32.18
C VAL A 274 1.69 6.02 -32.93
N ILE A 275 2.60 6.91 -33.33
CA ILE A 275 3.85 6.58 -34.02
C ILE A 275 5.01 6.62 -33.04
N GLY A 276 4.96 7.54 -32.06
CA GLY A 276 5.94 7.63 -30.99
C GLY A 276 5.71 8.87 -30.15
N GLY A 277 6.48 9.01 -29.07
CA GLY A 277 6.43 10.20 -28.23
C GLY A 277 7.57 10.23 -27.23
N GLU A 278 7.76 11.41 -26.65
CA GLU A 278 8.77 11.67 -25.64
C GLU A 278 8.23 12.64 -24.59
N ALA A 279 8.78 12.55 -23.38
CA ALA A 279 8.60 13.54 -22.34
C ALA A 279 9.96 14.13 -21.96
N VAL A 280 10.06 15.46 -21.98
CA VAL A 280 11.31 16.19 -21.74
C VAL A 280 11.07 17.28 -20.70
N GLU A 281 12.01 17.40 -19.76
CA GLU A 281 12.04 18.51 -18.82
C GLU A 281 12.67 19.75 -19.48
N GLU A 282 11.97 20.88 -19.47
CA GLU A 282 12.45 22.16 -20.00
C GLU A 282 12.57 23.16 -18.84
N ASP A 283 13.69 23.87 -18.73
CA ASP A 283 13.77 25.06 -17.88
C ASP A 283 13.39 26.30 -18.69
N ARG A 284 12.42 27.07 -18.19
CA ARG A 284 12.06 28.36 -18.77
C ARG A 284 11.87 29.38 -17.67
N ASP A 285 12.70 30.42 -17.69
CA ASP A 285 12.69 31.52 -16.71
C ASP A 285 12.81 31.01 -15.26
N GLY A 286 13.62 29.97 -15.04
CA GLY A 286 13.82 29.34 -13.73
C GLY A 286 12.63 28.48 -13.26
N ARG A 287 11.68 28.18 -14.17
CA ARG A 287 10.58 27.26 -13.91
C ARG A 287 10.82 25.96 -14.66
N ARG A 288 10.84 24.86 -13.92
CA ARG A 288 10.86 23.50 -14.48
C ARG A 288 9.51 23.15 -15.06
N LEU A 289 9.49 22.90 -16.36
CA LEU A 289 8.32 22.50 -17.13
C LEU A 289 8.52 21.07 -17.63
N LEU A 290 7.42 20.36 -17.80
CA LEU A 290 7.42 19.04 -18.42
C LEU A 290 6.71 19.14 -19.75
N ARG A 291 7.43 18.90 -20.84
CA ARG A 291 6.87 18.91 -22.18
C ARG A 291 6.71 17.48 -22.69
N ILE A 292 5.48 17.11 -22.99
CA ILE A 292 5.13 15.85 -23.63
C ILE A 292 4.85 16.12 -25.10
N LYS A 293 5.53 15.38 -26.00
CA LYS A 293 5.30 15.40 -27.44
C LYS A 293 4.90 14.01 -27.90
N ILE A 294 3.83 13.92 -28.69
CA ILE A 294 3.34 12.66 -29.22
C ILE A 294 3.03 12.84 -30.69
N THR A 295 3.64 12.02 -31.52
CA THR A 295 3.35 11.95 -32.95
C THR A 295 2.31 10.86 -33.17
N ALA A 296 1.17 11.24 -33.76
CA ALA A 296 0.07 10.32 -34.01
C ALA A 296 -0.65 10.63 -35.33
N GLU A 297 -1.16 9.59 -35.99
CA GLU A 297 -2.21 9.68 -36.99
C GLU A 297 -3.56 9.72 -36.29
N VAL A 298 -4.32 10.80 -36.48
CA VAL A 298 -5.69 10.92 -35.96
C VAL A 298 -6.64 11.15 -37.13
N GLY A 299 -7.60 10.24 -37.29
CA GLY A 299 -8.62 10.32 -38.33
C GLY A 299 -10.03 10.23 -37.73
N ARG A 300 -11.01 10.88 -38.38
CA ARG A 300 -12.42 10.81 -37.99
C ARG A 300 -13.08 9.62 -38.70
N VAL A 301 -13.99 8.93 -38.02
CA VAL A 301 -14.81 7.88 -38.63
C VAL A 301 -16.10 8.51 -39.16
N GLU A 302 -16.38 8.30 -40.43
CA GLU A 302 -17.65 8.61 -41.09
C GLU A 302 -18.32 7.33 -41.59
N GLY A 303 -19.65 7.25 -41.39
CA GLY A 303 -20.40 6.03 -41.67
C GLY A 303 -19.93 4.86 -40.80
N GLU A 304 -19.99 3.64 -41.35
CA GLU A 304 -19.75 2.42 -40.58
C GLU A 304 -18.24 2.10 -40.46
N HIS A 305 -17.42 2.40 -41.47
CA HIS A 305 -16.01 1.97 -41.52
C HIS A 305 -15.03 2.93 -42.22
N THR A 306 -15.45 4.13 -42.65
CA THR A 306 -14.58 5.01 -43.43
C THR A 306 -13.82 5.97 -42.52
N ILE A 307 -12.49 5.90 -42.51
CA ILE A 307 -11.65 6.87 -41.80
C ILE A 307 -11.30 8.01 -42.76
N VAL A 308 -11.81 9.20 -42.47
CA VAL A 308 -11.55 10.45 -43.19
C VAL A 308 -10.65 11.37 -42.36
N ASP A 309 -10.12 12.42 -42.99
CA ASP A 309 -9.30 13.45 -42.33
C ASP A 309 -8.13 12.88 -41.50
N ARG A 310 -7.45 11.86 -42.02
CA ARG A 310 -6.25 11.31 -41.40
C ARG A 310 -5.15 12.36 -41.40
N VAL A 311 -4.80 12.81 -40.21
CA VAL A 311 -3.73 13.80 -40.02
C VAL A 311 -2.67 13.19 -39.13
N VAL A 312 -1.48 13.02 -39.69
CA VAL A 312 -0.26 12.75 -38.92
C VAL A 312 0.24 14.08 -38.38
N HIS A 313 0.34 14.18 -37.05
CA HIS A 313 0.76 15.40 -36.40
C HIS A 313 1.52 15.12 -35.11
N GLU A 314 2.48 16.00 -34.80
CA GLU A 314 3.08 16.06 -33.47
C GLU A 314 2.25 17.01 -32.60
N TYR A 315 1.61 16.43 -31.59
CA TYR A 315 0.87 17.13 -30.54
C TYR A 315 1.78 17.35 -29.35
N ALA A 316 1.83 18.57 -28.84
CA ALA A 316 2.67 18.92 -27.70
C ALA A 316 1.84 19.59 -26.61
N ILE A 317 2.05 19.16 -25.36
CA ILE A 317 1.48 19.79 -24.17
C ILE A 317 2.58 20.06 -23.15
N THR A 318 2.52 21.21 -22.51
CA THR A 318 3.49 21.61 -21.49
C THR A 318 2.82 21.69 -20.13
N PHE A 319 3.30 20.88 -19.20
CA PHE A 319 2.91 20.86 -17.80
C PHE A 319 3.78 21.81 -16.98
N SER A 320 3.12 22.50 -16.06
CA SER A 320 3.72 23.39 -15.08
C SER A 320 3.08 23.13 -13.72
N ARG A 321 3.78 23.46 -12.63
CA ARG A 321 3.17 23.54 -11.31
C ARG A 321 2.53 24.91 -11.11
N ARG A 322 1.31 24.89 -10.61
CA ARG A 322 0.65 26.09 -10.07
C ARG A 322 1.14 26.37 -8.64
N THR A 323 0.79 27.53 -8.12
CA THR A 323 1.13 27.97 -6.75
C THR A 323 0.55 27.05 -5.65
N ASP A 324 -0.50 26.30 -5.96
CA ASP A 324 -1.12 25.27 -5.10
C ASP A 324 -0.54 23.87 -5.34
N ASN A 325 0.62 23.78 -6.00
CA ASN A 325 1.29 22.55 -6.42
C ASN A 325 0.47 21.67 -7.39
N ALA A 326 -0.64 22.17 -7.96
CA ALA A 326 -1.37 21.41 -8.96
C ALA A 326 -0.58 21.33 -10.28
N ALA A 327 -0.43 20.12 -10.83
CA ALA A 327 0.13 19.90 -12.16
C ALA A 327 -0.91 20.27 -13.22
N VAL A 328 -0.61 21.26 -14.06
CA VAL A 328 -1.51 21.74 -15.12
C VAL A 328 -0.78 21.78 -16.46
N GLY A 329 -1.30 21.00 -17.40
CA GLY A 329 -0.88 20.94 -18.79
C GLY A 329 -1.63 21.95 -19.63
N ARG A 330 -0.94 22.66 -20.52
CA ARG A 330 -1.54 23.60 -21.47
C ARG A 330 -0.98 23.40 -22.87
N ALA A 331 -1.88 23.43 -23.85
CA ALA A 331 -1.56 23.45 -25.27
C ALA A 331 -2.49 24.41 -26.01
N VAL A 332 -2.01 24.99 -27.11
CA VAL A 332 -2.83 25.87 -27.96
C VAL A 332 -3.00 25.22 -29.31
N ALA A 333 -4.25 25.10 -29.77
CA ALA A 333 -4.55 24.53 -31.07
C ALA A 333 -3.98 25.40 -32.21
N ARG A 334 -3.36 24.75 -33.19
CA ARG A 334 -2.63 25.41 -34.28
C ARG A 334 -3.57 25.88 -35.37
N ALA A 335 -3.42 27.14 -35.76
CA ALA A 335 -4.18 27.71 -36.88
C ALA A 335 -3.81 27.09 -38.23
N SER A 336 -2.54 26.68 -38.35
CA SER A 336 -1.96 26.08 -39.55
C SER A 336 -2.20 24.57 -39.67
N ALA A 337 -2.80 23.94 -38.67
CA ALA A 337 -3.14 22.53 -38.74
C ALA A 337 -4.26 22.30 -39.78
N PRO A 338 -4.30 21.12 -40.44
CA PRO A 338 -5.36 20.81 -41.41
C PRO A 338 -6.77 20.96 -40.80
N GLY A 339 -7.64 21.74 -41.45
CA GLY A 339 -8.98 22.05 -40.89
C GLY A 339 -9.01 23.14 -39.81
N GLY A 340 -7.88 23.79 -39.54
CA GLY A 340 -7.77 24.93 -38.62
C GLY A 340 -7.83 24.56 -37.13
N ARG A 341 -7.97 25.58 -36.29
CA ARG A 341 -7.87 25.44 -34.82
C ARG A 341 -8.89 24.48 -34.21
N GLU A 342 -10.13 24.50 -34.69
CA GLU A 342 -11.20 23.64 -34.15
C GLU A 342 -10.93 22.16 -34.42
N ALA A 343 -10.58 21.82 -35.66
CA ALA A 343 -10.25 20.44 -36.03
C ALA A 343 -8.99 19.94 -35.31
N ASP A 344 -7.99 20.81 -35.11
CA ASP A 344 -6.80 20.51 -34.34
C ASP A 344 -7.11 20.23 -32.87
N ALA A 345 -7.98 21.05 -32.26
CA ALA A 345 -8.42 20.84 -30.88
C ALA A 345 -9.22 19.55 -30.71
N GLU A 346 -10.10 19.21 -31.65
CA GLU A 346 -10.86 17.95 -31.63
C GLU A 346 -9.91 16.73 -31.73
N ARG A 347 -8.96 16.74 -32.68
CA ARG A 347 -7.99 15.64 -32.83
C ARG A 347 -7.08 15.49 -31.62
N PHE A 348 -6.62 16.59 -31.05
CA PHE A 348 -5.83 16.54 -29.82
C PHE A 348 -6.68 16.00 -28.65
N SER A 349 -7.95 16.41 -28.55
CA SER A 349 -8.85 15.88 -27.51
C SER A 349 -9.06 14.36 -27.66
N ALA A 350 -9.17 13.86 -28.90
CA ALA A 350 -9.21 12.42 -29.18
C ALA A 350 -7.92 11.71 -28.77
N LEU A 351 -6.75 12.27 -29.11
CA LEU A 351 -5.46 11.71 -28.70
C LEU A 351 -5.35 11.60 -27.17
N VAL A 352 -5.67 12.68 -26.45
CA VAL A 352 -5.61 12.69 -24.98
C VAL A 352 -6.56 11.64 -24.42
N LYS A 353 -7.84 11.64 -24.84
CA LYS A 353 -8.83 10.64 -24.37
C LYS A 353 -8.41 9.21 -24.68
N ALA A 354 -7.79 8.97 -25.83
CA ALA A 354 -7.31 7.65 -26.20
C ALA A 354 -6.27 7.15 -25.19
N LEU A 355 -5.26 7.97 -24.92
CA LEU A 355 -4.13 7.65 -24.07
C LEU A 355 -4.48 7.61 -22.57
N THR A 356 -5.31 8.54 -22.10
CA THR A 356 -5.58 8.73 -20.67
C THR A 356 -6.92 8.15 -20.21
N GLY A 357 -7.87 7.97 -21.14
CA GLY A 357 -9.26 7.64 -20.83
C GLY A 357 -10.15 8.85 -20.54
N GLU A 358 -9.57 10.04 -20.37
CA GLU A 358 -10.27 11.27 -19.97
C GLU A 358 -10.16 12.36 -21.05
N GLU A 359 -11.25 13.09 -21.29
CA GLU A 359 -11.24 14.23 -22.22
C GLU A 359 -10.58 15.46 -21.59
N PRO A 360 -9.72 16.18 -22.34
CA PRO A 360 -9.15 17.42 -21.85
C PRO A 360 -10.18 18.55 -21.83
N TRP A 361 -9.91 19.59 -21.06
CA TRP A 361 -10.75 20.79 -21.08
C TRP A 361 -10.36 21.70 -22.25
N VAL A 362 -11.35 22.10 -23.05
CA VAL A 362 -11.16 22.97 -24.21
C VAL A 362 -11.81 24.34 -23.95
N TYR A 363 -11.01 25.41 -24.06
CA TYR A 363 -11.45 26.79 -23.83
C TYR A 363 -11.22 27.67 -25.06
N ARG A 364 -12.27 28.36 -25.50
CA ARG A 364 -12.14 29.43 -26.52
C ARG A 364 -11.78 30.75 -25.84
N MET A 365 -10.63 31.31 -26.21
CA MET A 365 -10.12 32.56 -25.69
C MET A 365 -10.69 33.75 -26.47
N LYS A 366 -10.72 34.94 -25.85
CA LYS A 366 -11.23 36.17 -26.49
C LYS A 366 -10.46 36.59 -27.74
N ASP A 367 -9.19 36.19 -27.85
CA ASP A 367 -8.31 36.47 -28.99
C ASP A 367 -8.38 35.40 -30.09
N GLY A 368 -9.37 34.51 -30.05
CA GLY A 368 -9.58 33.46 -31.04
C GLY A 368 -8.65 32.25 -30.91
N ARG A 369 -7.79 32.20 -29.89
CA ARG A 369 -7.03 30.97 -29.57
C ARG A 369 -7.95 29.92 -28.93
N ILE A 370 -7.66 28.66 -29.19
CA ILE A 370 -8.30 27.52 -28.50
C ILE A 370 -7.25 26.90 -27.60
N MET A 371 -7.51 26.90 -26.30
CA MET A 371 -6.64 26.35 -25.27
C MET A 371 -7.14 24.97 -24.87
N ILE A 372 -6.24 24.00 -24.84
CA ILE A 372 -6.48 22.65 -24.33
C ILE A 372 -5.75 22.54 -23.00
N ALA A 373 -6.45 22.11 -21.96
CA ALA A 373 -5.90 21.95 -20.63
C ALA A 373 -6.02 20.51 -20.14
N CYS A 374 -4.98 20.06 -19.47
CA CYS A 374 -4.90 18.77 -18.79
C CYS A 374 -4.53 18.97 -17.32
N GLY A 375 -4.91 18.01 -16.48
CA GLY A 375 -4.67 18.03 -15.03
C GLY A 375 -3.96 16.77 -14.56
N GLY A 376 -3.90 16.56 -13.24
CA GLY A 376 -3.24 15.40 -12.62
C GLY A 376 -3.70 14.06 -13.21
N ALA A 377 -5.02 13.82 -13.29
CA ALA A 377 -5.57 12.57 -13.84
C ALA A 377 -5.11 12.27 -15.29
N HIS A 378 -4.97 13.31 -16.11
CA HIS A 378 -4.45 13.15 -17.47
C HIS A 378 -2.96 12.78 -17.44
N LEU A 379 -2.20 13.43 -16.56
CA LEU A 379 -0.78 13.15 -16.36
C LEU A 379 -0.56 11.71 -15.87
N ASP A 380 -1.43 11.21 -15.00
CA ASP A 380 -1.42 9.82 -14.53
C ASP A 380 -1.75 8.83 -15.67
N GLY A 381 -2.68 9.19 -16.56
CA GLY A 381 -2.93 8.44 -17.79
C GLY A 381 -1.70 8.35 -18.69
N PHE A 382 -0.95 9.45 -18.87
CA PHE A 382 0.29 9.45 -19.65
C PHE A 382 1.40 8.61 -19.02
N LYS A 383 1.46 8.48 -17.69
CA LYS A 383 2.45 7.63 -16.99
C LYS A 383 2.30 6.13 -17.29
N ARG A 384 1.20 5.70 -17.91
CA ARG A 384 1.03 4.30 -18.32
C ARG A 384 1.96 3.88 -19.45
N PHE A 385 2.51 4.86 -20.17
CA PHE A 385 3.41 4.65 -21.29
C PHE A 385 4.87 4.76 -20.84
N ALA A 386 5.67 3.74 -21.12
CA ALA A 386 7.05 3.63 -20.66
C ALA A 386 7.92 4.81 -21.13
N GLU A 387 7.71 5.29 -22.35
CA GLU A 387 8.45 6.39 -22.96
C GLU A 387 8.21 7.74 -22.27
N LEU A 388 7.12 7.86 -21.51
CA LEU A 388 6.75 9.09 -20.82
C LEU A 388 6.96 8.99 -19.30
N ALA A 389 6.83 7.80 -18.74
CA ALA A 389 6.70 7.58 -17.29
C ALA A 389 7.86 8.16 -16.48
N ASP A 390 9.11 7.88 -16.88
CA ASP A 390 10.30 8.28 -16.12
C ASP A 390 10.47 9.80 -16.06
N ALA A 391 10.29 10.48 -17.20
CA ALA A 391 10.41 11.93 -17.26
C ALA A 391 9.26 12.64 -16.52
N ILE A 392 8.04 12.10 -16.59
CA ILE A 392 6.90 12.59 -15.80
C ILE A 392 7.21 12.45 -14.30
N GLU A 393 7.72 11.31 -13.86
CA GLU A 393 8.02 11.04 -12.45
C GLU A 393 9.11 11.97 -11.92
N LYS A 394 10.25 12.01 -12.61
CA LYS A 394 11.36 12.89 -12.24
C LYS A 394 10.90 14.34 -12.09
N TRP A 395 10.10 14.83 -13.04
CA TRP A 395 9.56 16.18 -12.96
C TRP A 395 8.61 16.36 -11.75
N LEU A 396 7.77 15.38 -11.44
CA LEU A 396 6.88 15.44 -10.27
C LEU A 396 7.64 15.45 -8.95
N GLU A 397 8.72 14.67 -8.84
CA GLU A 397 9.61 14.61 -7.67
C GLU A 397 10.32 15.94 -7.45
N GLU A 398 10.90 16.51 -8.51
CA GLU A 398 11.71 17.72 -8.41
C GLU A 398 10.88 18.99 -8.23
N THR A 399 9.60 18.96 -8.62
CA THR A 399 8.69 20.10 -8.48
C THR A 399 7.69 19.97 -7.33
N GLY A 400 7.75 18.89 -6.55
CA GLY A 400 6.78 18.57 -5.49
C GLY A 400 7.03 19.24 -4.13
N GLN A 401 7.97 20.19 -4.03
CA GLN A 401 8.43 20.81 -2.77
C GLN A 401 7.70 22.11 -2.39
#